data_AF-A0A849FJ52-F1
#
_entry.id   AF-A0A849FJ52-F1
#
_cell.length_a   1.000
_cell.length_b   1.000
_cell.length_c   1.000
_cell.angle_alpha   90.00
_cell.angle_beta   90.00
_cell.angle_gamma   90.00
#
_symmetry.space_group_name_H-M   'P 1'
#
loop_
_entity.id
_entity.type
_entity.pdbx_description
1 polymer ?
#
loop_
_entity_poly.entity_id
_entity_poly.type
_entity_poly.pdbx_seq_one_letter_code
_entity_poly.pdbx_strand_id
1 'polypeptide(L)'
;MEQPNLSYIKELAGDDLAFEQKFISIIKEEFPVEVQEYLHQIKNDQPRAAAQIVHKLKHKFNILSLERAYLLAVEYEEELRLGRIELHSKFITILKNIETYLKSI
;
A
#
# COMPACT_ATOMS: atom_id res chain seq x y z
N MET A 1 -5.41 -6.39 13.80
CA MET A 1 -5.00 -5.55 12.65
C MET A 1 -6.15 -5.50 11.68
N GLU A 2 -6.30 -4.39 10.97
CA GLU A 2 -7.23 -4.28 9.84
C GLU A 2 -6.88 -5.33 8.77
N GLN A 3 -7.88 -5.89 8.09
CA GLN A 3 -7.68 -6.95 7.09
C GLN A 3 -8.00 -6.41 5.70
N PRO A 4 -7.11 -6.61 4.71
CA PRO A 4 -7.36 -6.15 3.35
C PRO A 4 -8.55 -6.93 2.78
N ASN A 5 -9.36 -6.26 1.96
CA ASN A 5 -10.49 -6.89 1.28
C ASN A 5 -10.81 -6.14 -0.03
N LEU A 6 -11.68 -6.73 -0.86
CA LEU A 6 -12.05 -6.17 -2.17
C LEU A 6 -13.37 -5.38 -2.15
N SER A 7 -13.89 -5.00 -0.97
CA SER A 7 -15.24 -4.41 -0.87
C SER A 7 -15.35 -3.14 -1.72
N TYR A 8 -14.34 -2.26 -1.65
CA TYR A 8 -14.28 -1.06 -2.48
C TYR A 8 -14.24 -1.37 -3.98
N ILE A 9 -13.44 -2.35 -4.40
CA ILE A 9 -13.35 -2.75 -5.82
C ILE A 9 -14.69 -3.31 -6.30
N LYS A 10 -15.34 -4.15 -5.50
CA LYS A 10 -16.64 -4.75 -5.83
C LYS A 10 -17.74 -3.71 -5.92
N GLU A 11 -17.75 -2.74 -5.00
CA GLU A 11 -18.67 -1.61 -5.06
C GLU A 11 -18.45 -0.76 -6.32
N LEU A 12 -17.19 -0.49 -6.69
CA LEU A 12 -16.84 0.28 -7.88
C LEU A 12 -17.16 -0.48 -9.18
N ALA A 13 -16.98 -1.80 -9.21
CA ALA A 13 -17.21 -2.65 -10.37
C ALA A 13 -18.69 -2.95 -10.62
N GLY A 14 -19.51 -3.02 -9.55
CA GLY A 14 -20.87 -3.51 -9.64
C GLY A 14 -20.91 -4.95 -10.16
N ASP A 15 -21.65 -5.18 -11.25
CA ASP A 15 -21.75 -6.49 -11.90
C ASP A 15 -20.65 -6.74 -12.95
N ASP A 16 -19.72 -5.79 -13.17
CA ASP A 16 -18.64 -5.92 -14.15
C ASP A 16 -17.43 -6.70 -13.59
N LEU A 17 -17.54 -8.03 -13.66
CA LEU A 17 -16.47 -8.94 -13.22
C LEU A 17 -15.17 -8.78 -14.00
N ALA A 18 -15.23 -8.36 -15.28
CA ALA A 18 -14.03 -8.16 -16.09
C ALA A 18 -13.24 -6.93 -15.60
N PHE A 19 -13.96 -5.88 -15.22
CA PHE A 19 -13.39 -4.70 -14.56
C PHE A 19 -12.78 -5.07 -13.20
N GLU A 20 -13.50 -5.80 -12.35
CA GLU A 20 -12.98 -6.25 -11.04
C GLU A 20 -11.64 -7.00 -11.20
N GLN A 21 -11.59 -7.99 -12.10
CA GLN A 21 -10.39 -8.80 -12.32
C GLN A 21 -9.21 -8.00 -12.89
N LYS A 22 -9.50 -7.03 -13.77
CA LYS A 22 -8.47 -6.14 -14.30
C LYS A 22 -7.84 -5.29 -13.19
N PHE A 23 -8.65 -4.73 -12.29
CA PHE A 23 -8.15 -3.97 -11.15
C PHE A 23 -7.30 -4.81 -10.19
N ILE A 24 -7.77 -6.02 -9.86
CA ILE A 24 -7.01 -6.95 -9.01
C ILE A 24 -5.65 -7.26 -9.65
N SER A 25 -5.63 -7.54 -10.95
CA SER A 25 -4.40 -7.87 -11.68
C SER A 25 -3.39 -6.72 -11.63
N ILE A 26 -3.83 -5.49 -11.90
CA ILE A 26 -2.98 -4.29 -11.83
C ILE A 26 -2.37 -4.13 -10.44
N ILE A 27 -3.16 -4.31 -9.37
CA ILE A 27 -2.64 -4.18 -7.99
C ILE A 27 -1.62 -5.28 -7.69
N LYS A 28 -1.87 -6.52 -8.12
CA LYS A 28 -0.94 -7.65 -7.91
C LYS A 28 0.38 -7.46 -8.65
N GLU A 29 0.38 -6.74 -9.77
CA GLU A 29 1.58 -6.40 -10.55
C GLU A 29 2.34 -5.21 -9.95
N GLU A 30 1.65 -4.11 -9.65
CA GLU A 30 2.29 -2.87 -9.20
C GLU A 30 2.75 -2.91 -7.74
N PHE A 31 1.92 -3.47 -6.84
CA PHE A 31 2.16 -3.37 -5.40
C PHE A 31 3.51 -3.97 -4.97
N PRO A 32 3.92 -5.17 -5.41
CA PRO A 32 5.22 -5.72 -5.05
C PRO A 32 6.39 -4.85 -5.54
N VAL A 33 6.27 -4.24 -6.73
CA VAL A 33 7.31 -3.37 -7.30
C VAL A 33 7.47 -2.12 -6.45
N GLU A 34 6.38 -1.46 -6.08
CA GLU A 34 6.39 -0.28 -5.22
C GLU A 34 6.96 -0.59 -3.82
N VAL A 35 6.65 -1.77 -3.26
CA VAL A 35 7.25 -2.21 -1.99
C VAL A 35 8.77 -2.37 -2.11
N GLN A 36 9.26 -2.97 -3.20
CA GLN A 36 10.70 -3.11 -3.42
C GLN A 36 11.39 -1.77 -3.61
N GLU A 37 10.79 -0.85 -4.36
CA GLU A 37 11.30 0.52 -4.52
C GLU A 37 11.39 1.22 -3.16
N TYR A 38 10.36 1.12 -2.32
CA TYR A 38 10.36 1.72 -0.99
C TYR A 38 11.48 1.14 -0.11
N LEU A 39 11.60 -0.18 -0.05
CA LEU A 39 12.65 -0.86 0.72
C LEU A 39 14.05 -0.47 0.24
N HIS A 40 14.23 -0.30 -1.07
CA HIS A 40 15.47 0.18 -1.65
C HIS A 40 15.83 1.60 -1.19
N GLN A 41 14.86 2.53 -1.19
CA GLN A 41 15.09 3.89 -0.70
C GLN A 41 15.44 3.94 0.79
N ILE A 42 14.75 3.15 1.61
CA ILE A 42 15.06 3.05 3.04
C ILE A 42 16.47 2.47 3.26
N LYS A 43 16.84 1.42 2.52
CA LYS A 43 18.18 0.81 2.61
C LYS A 43 19.31 1.78 2.22
N ASN A 44 19.03 2.73 1.32
CA ASN A 44 19.98 3.74 0.87
C ASN A 44 19.98 5.03 1.73
N ASP A 45 19.28 5.04 2.86
CA ASP A 45 19.13 6.23 3.71
C ASP A 45 18.53 7.43 2.95
N GLN A 46 17.54 7.16 2.09
CA GLN A 46 16.81 8.16 1.29
C GLN A 46 15.33 8.28 1.72
N PRO A 47 15.04 8.68 2.96
CA PRO A 47 13.65 8.76 3.47
C PRO A 47 12.77 9.70 2.65
N ARG A 48 13.31 10.83 2.17
CA ARG A 48 12.53 11.78 1.35
C ARG A 48 12.11 11.20 0.00
N ALA A 49 12.93 10.32 -0.59
CA ALA A 49 12.57 9.59 -1.81
C ALA A 49 11.52 8.52 -1.51
N ALA A 50 11.66 7.83 -0.37
CA ALA A 50 10.67 6.85 0.10
C ALA A 50 9.27 7.47 0.29
N ALA A 51 9.17 8.75 0.68
CA ALA A 51 7.89 9.44 0.84
C ALA A 51 7.02 9.42 -0.42
N GLN A 52 7.62 9.59 -1.61
CA GLN A 52 6.88 9.55 -2.88
C GLN A 52 6.33 8.15 -3.18
N ILE A 53 7.02 7.11 -2.71
CA ILE A 53 6.59 5.72 -2.90
C ILE A 53 5.49 5.39 -1.89
N VAL A 54 5.60 5.86 -0.64
CA VAL A 54 4.51 5.75 0.36
C VAL A 54 3.25 6.45 -0.12
N HIS A 55 3.35 7.59 -0.82
CA HIS A 55 2.21 8.25 -1.46
C HIS A 55 1.48 7.36 -2.48
N LYS A 56 2.21 6.56 -3.27
CA LYS A 56 1.59 5.61 -4.20
C LYS A 56 0.95 4.44 -3.47
N LEU A 57 1.69 3.86 -2.52
CA LEU A 57 1.23 2.71 -1.72
C LEU A 57 -0.03 3.03 -0.92
N LYS A 58 -0.14 4.22 -0.31
CA LYS A 58 -1.32 4.57 0.49
C LYS A 58 -2.61 4.58 -0.34
N HIS A 59 -2.58 4.99 -1.61
CA HIS A 59 -3.78 4.95 -2.47
C HIS A 59 -4.31 3.53 -2.64
N LYS A 60 -3.41 2.54 -2.70
CA LYS A 60 -3.77 1.12 -2.75
C LYS A 60 -4.37 0.61 -1.43
N PHE A 61 -4.08 1.25 -0.30
CA PHE A 61 -4.68 0.89 0.99
C PHE A 61 -6.18 1.19 1.00
N ASN A 62 -6.59 2.34 0.47
CA ASN A 62 -8.01 2.66 0.31
C ASN A 62 -8.72 1.68 -0.63
N ILE A 63 -8.07 1.31 -1.74
CA ILE A 63 -8.62 0.35 -2.69
C ILE A 63 -8.83 -1.03 -2.04
N LEU A 64 -8.00 -1.38 -1.07
CA LEU A 64 -8.10 -2.61 -0.28
C LEU A 64 -8.93 -2.45 1.01
N SER A 65 -9.69 -1.36 1.12
CA SER A 65 -10.56 -1.02 2.26
C SER A 65 -9.81 -1.01 3.60
N LEU A 66 -8.58 -0.48 3.61
CA LEU A 66 -7.72 -0.34 4.79
C LEU A 66 -7.61 1.13 5.25
N GLU A 67 -8.69 1.68 5.82
CA GLU A 67 -8.76 3.09 6.21
C GLU A 67 -7.75 3.45 7.31
N ARG A 68 -7.53 2.56 8.28
CA ARG A 68 -6.57 2.83 9.37
C ARG A 68 -5.13 2.76 8.86
N ALA A 69 -4.86 1.81 7.96
CA ALA A 69 -3.56 1.73 7.30
C ALA A 69 -3.30 2.98 6.46
N TYR A 70 -4.32 3.49 5.76
CA TYR A 70 -4.22 4.73 4.98
C TYR A 70 -3.82 5.92 5.85
N LEU A 71 -4.49 6.12 7.00
CA LEU A 71 -4.16 7.21 7.93
C LEU A 71 -2.72 7.10 8.45
N LEU A 72 -2.29 5.89 8.82
CA LEU A 72 -0.89 5.66 9.23
C LEU A 72 0.09 5.99 8.10
N ALA A 73 -0.24 5.66 6.85
CA ALA A 73 0.61 5.96 5.70
C ALA A 73 0.70 7.46 5.41
N VAL A 74 -0.37 8.22 5.64
CA VAL A 74 -0.35 9.70 5.55
C VAL A 74 0.62 10.27 6.59
N GLU A 75 0.54 9.81 7.84
CA GLU A 75 1.47 10.24 8.90
C GLU A 75 2.92 9.86 8.55
N TYR A 76 3.12 8.63 8.07
CA TYR A 76 4.45 8.14 7.72
C TYR A 76 5.05 8.86 6.49
N GLU A 77 4.22 9.23 5.51
CA GLU A 77 4.66 10.04 4.37
C GLU A 77 5.23 11.39 4.83
N GLU A 78 4.54 12.10 5.73
CA GLU A 78 5.03 13.36 6.29
C GLU A 78 6.30 13.18 7.12
N GLU A 79 6.36 12.11 7.92
CA GLU A 79 7.56 11.75 8.67
C GLU A 79 8.79 11.54 7.76
N LEU A 80 8.60 10.82 6.64
CA LEU A 80 9.64 10.58 5.65
C LEU A 80 10.09 11.87 4.94
N ARG A 81 9.16 12.83 4.71
CA ARG A 81 9.50 14.17 4.19
C ARG A 81 10.39 14.96 5.15
N LEU A 82 10.23 14.74 6.45
CA LEU A 82 11.10 15.29 7.50
C LEU A 82 12.42 14.52 7.68
N GLY A 83 12.60 13.41 6.95
CA GLY A 83 13.79 12.57 7.01
C GLY A 83 13.82 11.59 8.19
N ARG A 84 12.66 11.27 8.76
CA ARG A 84 12.52 10.36 9.91
C ARG A 84 11.90 9.02 9.48
N ILE A 85 12.13 7.96 10.26
CA ILE A 85 11.69 6.58 9.98
C ILE A 85 11.12 5.85 11.22
N GLU A 86 10.61 6.60 12.19
CA GLU A 86 9.98 6.12 13.43
C GLU A 86 8.80 5.16 13.17
N LEU A 87 7.94 5.45 12.17
CA LEU A 87 6.78 4.61 11.84
C LEU A 87 7.11 3.42 10.91
N HIS A 88 8.37 3.26 10.50
CA HIS A 88 8.81 2.23 9.55
C HIS A 88 8.32 0.82 9.91
N SER A 89 8.50 0.40 11.16
CA SER A 89 8.13 -0.95 11.62
C SER A 89 6.62 -1.22 11.49
N LYS A 90 5.78 -0.23 11.83
CA LYS A 90 4.33 -0.34 11.67
C LYS A 90 3.94 -0.41 10.20
N PHE A 91 4.56 0.44 9.36
CA PHE A 91 4.32 0.45 7.92
C PHE A 91 4.70 -0.89 7.26
N ILE A 92 5.86 -1.46 7.59
CA ILE A 92 6.26 -2.80 7.11
C ILE A 92 5.24 -3.89 7.46
N THR A 93 4.65 -3.81 8.65
CA THR A 93 3.65 -4.80 9.08
C THR A 93 2.37 -4.71 8.24
N ILE A 94 1.97 -3.49 7.85
CA ILE A 94 0.86 -3.27 6.90
C ILE A 94 1.20 -3.85 5.53
N LEU A 95 2.39 -3.54 4.99
CA LEU A 95 2.81 -4.04 3.67
C LEU A 95 2.80 -5.57 3.62
N LYS A 96 3.36 -6.23 4.62
CA LYS A 96 3.36 -7.70 4.73
C LYS A 96 1.96 -8.30 4.79
N ASN A 97 1.03 -7.63 5.49
CA ASN A 97 -0.35 -8.05 5.55
C ASN A 97 -1.02 -8.00 4.18
N ILE A 98 -0.80 -6.91 3.44
CA ILE A 98 -1.30 -6.76 2.07
C ILE A 98 -0.67 -7.80 1.12
N GLU A 99 0.66 -7.97 1.16
CA GLU A 99 1.34 -8.97 0.34
C GLU A 99 0.80 -10.39 0.59
N THR A 100 0.52 -10.72 1.85
CA THR A 100 -0.05 -12.03 2.23
C THR A 100 -1.45 -12.19 1.66
N TYR A 101 -2.28 -11.15 1.77
CA TYR A 101 -3.62 -11.14 1.20
C TYR A 101 -3.61 -11.28 -0.34
N LEU A 102 -2.81 -10.48 -1.04
CA LEU A 102 -2.72 -10.51 -2.50
C LEU A 102 -2.21 -11.86 -3.06
N LYS A 103 -1.45 -12.63 -2.26
CA LYS A 103 -1.03 -14.00 -2.60
C LYS A 103 -2.12 -15.05 -2.36
N SER A 104 -3.12 -14.73 -1.52
CA SER A 104 -4.21 -15.64 -1.18
C SER A 104 -5.39 -15.57 -2.16
N ILE A 105 -5.43 -14.53 -2.99
CA ILE A 105 -6.46 -14.30 -4.03
C ILE A 105 -5.87 -14.35 -5.43
#